data_AF-A0A7Y4JVB3-F1
#
_entry.id   AF-A0A7Y4JVB3-F1
#
_cell.length_a   1.000
_cell.length_b   1.000
_cell.length_c   1.000
_cell.angle_alpha   90.00
_cell.angle_beta   90.00
_cell.angle_gamma   90.00
#
_symmetry.space_group_name_H-M   'P 1'
#
loop_
_entity.id
_entity.type
_entity.pdbx_description
1 polymer ?
#
loop_
_entity_poly.entity_id
_entity_poly.type
_entity_poly.pdbx_seq_one_letter_code
_entity_poly.pdbx_strand_id
1 'polypeptide(L)'
;MAATDTLPNAPLPELLKRVGFQRRRRGFGSATQLLWNRVESNASLLALCRIREDLTPEDEAILGQCQEKLEAARWCLDKPLGRWSFSFWELIHEVDGLLLLVMPASMLVPRALEIQQQFERRVSDGRALLWLGADRVSGPLPRCVRRLAHVDEPGSGPAAPPPFDAGQDRYCRSVLRGALDSVNQQVDKTFWQLSINVSLQVFSTLLLLAVFVVSFVLLSPALIDGWPDTLVPRGLLLVGFAGASGAIVSNMLSKERFVVATGATSRFFAYHLLVKPVLGAFAALMLLFLEQSRMLFSVDTQAGNMTGDTSSAILHIVVSGPQAVFFTLMALAVVAGWSADKLLSSIMDKVLGRLLGQSEKVLPPSRPVGTPAPPPKGAVPP
;
A
#
# COMPACT_ATOMS: atom_id res chain seq x y z
N MET A 1 4.75 9.98 15.79
CA MET A 1 5.88 10.41 16.64
C MET A 1 6.29 9.21 17.48
N ALA A 2 7.43 8.60 17.21
CA ALA A 2 7.91 7.44 17.95
C ALA A 2 8.70 7.90 19.18
N ALA A 3 8.63 7.15 20.27
CA ALA A 3 9.22 7.43 21.59
C ALA A 3 10.76 7.50 21.64
N THR A 4 11.44 7.60 20.49
CA THR A 4 12.90 7.72 20.38
C THR A 4 13.40 9.15 20.49
N ASP A 5 12.53 10.15 20.37
CA ASP A 5 12.91 11.58 20.45
C ASP A 5 13.10 12.09 21.89
N THR A 6 12.81 11.27 22.91
CA THR A 6 12.90 11.65 24.34
C THR A 6 14.06 11.02 25.11
N LEU A 7 14.94 10.25 24.46
CA LEU A 7 16.09 9.68 25.15
C LEU A 7 17.16 10.76 25.39
N PRO A 8 17.53 11.05 26.66
CA PRO A 8 18.53 12.07 26.98
C PRO A 8 19.89 11.73 26.34
N ASN A 9 20.69 12.78 26.05
CA ASN A 9 22.05 12.69 25.49
C ASN A 9 23.08 12.00 26.40
N ALA A 10 22.64 11.23 27.39
CA ALA A 10 23.49 10.44 28.27
C ALA A 10 24.20 9.32 27.47
N PRO A 11 25.39 8.86 27.92
CA PRO A 11 26.03 7.69 27.34
C PRO A 11 25.07 6.50 27.44
N LEU A 12 24.85 5.80 26.31
CA LEU A 12 24.02 4.59 26.30
C LEU A 12 24.52 3.62 27.39
N PRO A 13 23.63 3.09 28.25
CA PRO A 13 23.94 2.01 29.18
C PRO A 13 24.72 0.91 28.47
N GLU A 14 25.77 0.38 29.09
CA GLU A 14 26.61 -0.67 28.48
C GLU A 14 25.81 -1.87 27.98
N LEU A 15 24.70 -2.18 28.64
CA LEU A 15 23.75 -3.20 28.22
C LEU A 15 23.29 -3.00 26.77
N LEU A 16 22.91 -1.78 26.38
CA LEU A 16 22.49 -1.48 24.99
C LEU A 16 23.65 -1.59 24.00
N LYS A 17 24.88 -1.28 24.40
CA LYS A 17 26.06 -1.52 23.56
C LYS A 17 26.31 -3.01 23.35
N ARG A 18 26.04 -3.85 24.37
CA ARG A 18 26.17 -5.31 24.28
C ARG A 18 25.06 -5.95 23.44
N VAL A 19 23.87 -5.35 23.35
CA VAL A 19 22.78 -5.78 22.43
C VAL A 19 22.96 -5.24 21.00
N GLY A 20 24.16 -4.79 20.61
CA GLY A 20 24.43 -4.31 19.24
C GLY A 20 23.86 -2.93 18.91
N PHE A 21 23.31 -2.19 19.88
CA PHE A 21 22.81 -0.82 19.69
C PHE A 21 23.98 0.18 19.59
N GLN A 22 24.71 0.14 18.48
CA GLN A 22 25.68 1.19 18.14
C GLN A 22 24.94 2.34 17.46
N ARG A 23 24.67 3.41 18.23
CA ARG A 23 24.20 4.68 17.67
C ARG A 23 25.30 5.24 16.74
N ARG A 24 25.26 4.94 15.44
CA ARG A 24 26.15 5.57 14.44
C ARG A 24 25.89 7.08 14.47
N ARG A 25 26.84 7.80 15.09
CA ARG A 25 26.64 9.12 15.73
C ARG A 25 26.45 10.30 14.77
N ARG A 26 26.35 10.11 13.45
CA ARG A 26 26.19 11.23 12.49
C ARG A 26 25.30 10.84 11.31
N GLY A 27 24.22 11.60 11.10
CA GLY A 27 23.59 11.78 9.79
C GLY A 27 22.39 10.91 9.42
N PHE A 28 21.97 9.94 10.24
CA PHE A 28 20.84 9.07 9.90
C PHE A 28 19.57 9.47 10.64
N GLY A 29 18.50 9.74 9.88
CA GLY A 29 17.16 9.98 10.42
C GLY A 29 16.61 8.79 11.20
N SER A 30 15.62 9.03 12.07
CA SER A 30 15.03 8.03 12.97
C SER A 30 14.56 6.75 12.26
N ALA A 31 14.01 6.87 11.05
CA ALA A 31 13.58 5.73 10.24
C ALA A 31 14.75 4.83 9.81
N THR A 32 15.87 5.39 9.36
CA THR A 32 17.04 4.61 8.96
C THR A 32 17.67 3.90 10.16
N GLN A 33 17.61 4.49 11.35
CA GLN A 33 18.07 3.84 12.58
C GLN A 33 17.22 2.60 12.90
N LEU A 34 15.90 2.64 12.68
CA LEU A 34 15.04 1.46 12.87
C LEU A 34 15.41 0.32 11.92
N LEU A 35 15.74 0.62 10.66
CA LEU A 35 16.20 -0.38 9.69
C LEU A 35 17.53 -1.02 10.12
N TRP A 36 18.49 -0.20 10.58
CA TRP A 36 19.75 -0.70 11.13
C TRP A 36 19.53 -1.57 12.37
N ASN A 37 18.67 -1.15 13.29
CA ASN A 37 18.35 -1.93 14.48
C ASN A 37 17.75 -3.30 14.09
N ARG A 38 16.95 -3.36 13.02
CA ARG A 38 16.41 -4.62 12.53
C ARG A 38 17.52 -5.55 12.01
N VAL A 39 18.43 -5.03 11.20
CA VAL A 39 19.59 -5.78 10.69
C VAL A 39 20.45 -6.31 11.84
N GLU A 40 20.79 -5.46 12.81
CA GLU A 40 21.66 -5.85 13.94
C GLU A 40 20.96 -6.80 14.92
N SER A 41 19.64 -6.69 15.07
CA SER A 41 18.85 -7.68 15.82
C SER A 41 18.94 -9.06 15.16
N ASN A 42 18.84 -9.14 13.83
CA ASN A 42 18.94 -10.41 13.11
C ASN A 42 20.36 -10.95 13.10
N ALA A 43 21.38 -10.08 13.00
CA ALA A 43 22.78 -10.46 13.14
C ALA A 43 23.08 -11.03 14.54
N SER A 44 22.49 -10.46 15.59
CA SER A 44 22.63 -10.95 16.96
C SER A 44 21.98 -12.33 17.12
N LEU A 45 20.80 -12.54 16.53
CA LEU A 45 20.14 -13.86 16.51
C LEU A 45 20.96 -14.91 15.75
N LEU A 46 21.53 -14.53 14.60
CA LEU A 46 22.42 -15.40 13.83
C LEU A 46 23.66 -15.79 14.64
N ALA A 47 24.26 -14.85 15.36
CA ALA A 47 25.40 -15.13 16.23
C ALA A 47 25.04 -16.12 17.35
N LEU A 48 23.85 -15.98 17.96
CA LEU A 48 23.36 -16.93 18.96
C LEU A 48 23.16 -18.34 18.38
N CYS A 49 22.65 -18.45 17.15
CA CYS A 49 22.50 -19.74 16.48
C CYS A 49 23.85 -20.40 16.16
N ARG A 50 24.90 -19.62 15.86
CA ARG A 50 26.26 -20.13 15.55
C ARG A 50 27.02 -20.68 16.75
N ILE A 51 26.68 -20.24 17.97
CA ILE A 51 27.38 -20.69 19.19
C ILE A 51 26.96 -22.12 19.59
N ARG A 52 25.91 -22.66 18.98
CA ARG A 52 25.42 -24.01 19.24
C ARG A 52 26.44 -25.07 18.82
N GLU A 53 26.60 -26.09 19.66
CA GLU A 53 27.51 -27.22 19.41
C GLU A 53 26.85 -28.34 18.58
N ASP A 54 25.54 -28.32 18.43
CA ASP A 54 24.73 -29.37 17.79
C ASP A 54 24.32 -29.03 16.34
N LEU A 55 25.15 -28.29 15.62
CA LEU A 55 24.87 -27.86 14.25
C LEU A 55 25.12 -29.00 13.24
N THR A 56 24.14 -29.22 12.36
CA THR A 56 24.31 -30.09 11.19
C THR A 56 24.95 -29.30 10.03
N PRO A 57 25.56 -29.97 9.02
CA PRO A 57 26.07 -29.28 7.84
C PRO A 57 24.97 -28.52 7.07
N GLU A 58 23.71 -28.97 7.14
CA GLU A 58 22.56 -28.26 6.58
C GLU A 58 22.31 -26.93 7.33
N ASP A 59 22.41 -26.95 8.66
CA ASP A 59 22.25 -25.76 9.50
C ASP A 59 23.36 -24.73 9.25
N GLU A 60 24.61 -25.19 9.13
CA GLU A 60 25.75 -24.32 8.80
C GLU A 60 25.57 -23.64 7.45
N ALA A 61 25.09 -24.37 6.43
CA ALA A 61 24.78 -23.82 5.12
C ALA A 61 23.68 -22.74 5.19
N ILE A 62 22.61 -22.97 5.96
CA ILE A 62 21.54 -21.99 6.17
C ILE A 62 22.08 -20.74 6.88
N LEU A 63 22.91 -20.90 7.92
CA LEU A 63 23.53 -19.77 8.63
C LEU A 63 24.50 -18.99 7.74
N GLY A 64 25.17 -19.66 6.80
CA GLY A 64 25.96 -19.03 5.74
C GLY A 64 25.09 -18.13 4.86
N GLN A 65 23.97 -18.65 4.34
CA GLN A 65 23.03 -17.87 3.53
C GLN A 65 22.45 -16.67 4.29
N CYS A 66 22.10 -16.84 5.58
CA CYS A 66 21.63 -15.74 6.41
C CYS A 66 22.67 -14.61 6.53
N GLN A 67 23.96 -14.97 6.67
CA GLN A 67 25.04 -14.00 6.76
C GLN A 67 25.20 -13.22 5.45
N GLU A 68 25.24 -13.91 4.32
CA GLU A 68 25.35 -13.28 2.99
C GLU A 68 24.19 -12.29 2.74
N LYS A 69 22.96 -12.70 3.06
CA LYS A 69 21.77 -11.84 2.92
C LYS A 69 21.80 -10.65 3.88
N LEU A 70 22.28 -10.82 5.11
CA LEU A 70 22.45 -9.70 6.05
C LEU A 70 23.52 -8.71 5.58
N GLU A 71 24.62 -9.18 5.00
CA GLU A 71 25.64 -8.32 4.41
C GLU A 71 25.11 -7.55 3.20
N ALA A 72 24.34 -8.21 2.33
CA ALA A 72 23.64 -7.55 1.24
C ALA A 72 22.65 -6.48 1.77
N ALA A 73 21.91 -6.78 2.85
CA ALA A 73 21.00 -5.83 3.48
C ALA A 73 21.75 -4.62 4.08
N ARG A 74 22.91 -4.83 4.73
CA ARG A 74 23.78 -3.75 5.21
C ARG A 74 24.26 -2.86 4.07
N TRP A 75 24.68 -3.47 2.97
CA TRP A 75 25.10 -2.75 1.77
C TRP A 75 23.97 -1.91 1.16
N CYS A 76 22.73 -2.42 1.15
CA CYS A 76 21.56 -1.64 0.75
C CYS A 76 21.35 -0.41 1.62
N LEU A 77 21.56 -0.50 2.94
CA LEU A 77 21.40 0.63 3.86
C LEU A 77 22.52 1.67 3.76
N ASP A 78 23.74 1.25 3.48
CA ASP A 78 24.87 2.17 3.30
C ASP A 78 24.65 3.08 2.07
N LYS A 79 24.04 2.57 1.00
CA LYS A 79 23.72 3.35 -0.20
C LYS A 79 22.46 4.21 -0.05
N PRO A 80 22.49 5.52 -0.39
CA PRO A 80 21.34 6.42 -0.20
C PRO A 80 20.09 6.00 -0.99
N LEU A 81 20.26 5.43 -2.18
CA LEU A 81 19.17 4.93 -3.03
C LEU A 81 18.74 3.48 -2.67
N GLY A 82 19.61 2.71 -2.02
CA GLY A 82 19.31 1.32 -1.63
C GLY A 82 18.46 1.20 -0.36
N ARG A 83 18.39 2.26 0.45
CA ARG A 83 17.63 2.32 1.72
C ARG A 83 16.12 2.09 1.57
N TRP A 84 15.60 2.26 0.37
CA TRP A 84 14.17 2.23 0.07
C TRP A 84 13.81 1.20 -1.00
N SER A 85 14.74 0.31 -1.38
CA SER A 85 14.47 -0.71 -2.39
C SER A 85 13.71 -1.89 -1.79
N PHE A 86 12.82 -2.48 -2.59
CA PHE A 86 12.12 -3.74 -2.32
C PHE A 86 13.06 -4.83 -1.82
N SER A 87 14.27 -4.86 -2.40
CA SER A 87 15.31 -5.82 -2.11
C SER A 87 15.75 -5.83 -0.65
N PHE A 88 15.70 -4.71 0.08
CA PHE A 88 16.08 -4.71 1.50
C PHE A 88 15.11 -5.55 2.35
N TRP A 89 13.81 -5.32 2.22
CA TRP A 89 12.80 -6.02 3.03
C TRP A 89 12.68 -7.48 2.65
N GLU A 90 12.80 -7.79 1.36
CA GLU A 90 12.87 -9.16 0.87
C GLU A 90 14.03 -9.93 1.53
N LEU A 91 15.25 -9.35 1.55
CA LEU A 91 16.41 -9.96 2.21
C LEU A 91 16.17 -10.17 3.71
N ILE A 92 15.57 -9.21 4.41
CA ILE A 92 15.29 -9.33 5.84
C ILE A 92 14.23 -10.40 6.13
N HIS A 93 13.15 -10.43 5.36
CA HIS A 93 12.09 -11.43 5.49
C HIS A 93 12.60 -12.84 5.21
N GLU A 94 13.48 -13.00 4.21
CA GLU A 94 14.14 -14.27 3.94
C GLU A 94 15.06 -14.70 5.09
N VAL A 95 15.84 -13.79 5.66
CA VAL A 95 16.67 -14.08 6.84
C VAL A 95 15.81 -14.50 8.02
N ASP A 96 14.69 -13.81 8.28
CA ASP A 96 13.77 -14.18 9.36
C ASP A 96 13.20 -15.60 9.16
N GLY A 97 12.80 -15.93 7.92
CA GLY A 97 12.29 -17.25 7.57
C GLY A 97 13.33 -18.37 7.66
N LEU A 98 14.59 -18.09 7.26
CA LEU A 98 15.70 -19.05 7.37
C LEU A 98 16.12 -19.27 8.83
N LEU A 99 16.15 -18.22 9.65
CA LEU A 99 16.49 -18.34 11.07
C LEU A 99 15.50 -19.24 11.81
N LEU A 100 14.20 -19.24 11.46
CA LEU A 100 13.22 -20.17 12.06
C LEU A 100 13.57 -21.65 11.85
N LEU A 101 14.29 -21.98 10.78
CA LEU A 101 14.70 -23.36 10.51
C LEU A 101 15.83 -23.82 11.42
N VAL A 102 16.72 -22.91 11.86
CA VAL A 102 17.94 -23.25 12.61
C VAL A 102 17.88 -22.80 14.08
N MET A 103 16.90 -21.99 14.46
CA MET A 103 16.77 -21.45 15.83
C MET A 103 16.64 -22.55 16.90
N PRO A 104 17.26 -22.43 18.08
CA PRO A 104 17.06 -23.41 19.15
C PRO A 104 15.61 -23.41 19.64
N ALA A 105 15.13 -24.57 20.12
CA ALA A 105 13.75 -24.76 20.56
C ALA A 105 13.32 -23.73 21.62
N SER A 106 14.21 -23.36 22.55
CA SER A 106 13.97 -22.36 23.58
C SER A 106 13.62 -20.97 23.05
N MET A 107 14.15 -20.60 21.87
CA MET A 107 13.84 -19.32 21.20
C MET A 107 12.69 -19.46 20.19
N LEU A 108 12.44 -20.67 19.70
CA LEU A 108 11.42 -20.95 18.70
C LEU A 108 10.00 -20.77 19.25
N VAL A 109 9.73 -21.20 20.48
CA VAL A 109 8.39 -21.10 21.11
C VAL A 109 7.86 -19.67 21.20
N PRO A 110 8.59 -18.68 21.78
CA PRO A 110 8.11 -17.30 21.83
C PRO A 110 7.92 -16.69 20.44
N ARG A 111 8.77 -17.07 19.46
CA ARG A 111 8.61 -16.64 18.06
C ARG A 111 7.38 -17.25 17.39
N ALA A 112 7.10 -18.52 17.66
CA ALA A 112 5.94 -19.22 17.13
C ALA A 112 4.62 -18.55 17.58
N LEU A 113 4.54 -18.17 18.86
CA LEU A 113 3.40 -17.42 19.41
C LEU A 113 3.26 -16.05 18.77
N GLU A 114 4.36 -15.31 18.61
CA GLU A 114 4.35 -14.00 17.94
C GLU A 114 3.86 -14.11 16.49
N ILE A 115 4.35 -15.10 15.73
CA ILE A 115 3.95 -15.35 14.35
C ILE A 115 2.46 -15.66 14.28
N GLN A 116 1.94 -16.52 15.16
CA GLN A 116 0.51 -16.83 15.21
C GLN A 116 -0.34 -15.58 15.45
N GLN A 117 0.01 -14.78 16.45
CA GLN A 117 -0.73 -13.53 16.74
C GLN A 117 -0.69 -12.55 15.58
N GLN A 118 0.48 -12.40 14.93
CA GLN A 118 0.62 -11.54 13.75
C GLN A 118 -0.20 -12.07 12.57
N PHE A 119 -0.21 -13.38 12.36
CA PHE A 119 -0.99 -14.04 11.30
C PHE A 119 -2.48 -13.81 11.50
N GLU A 120 -3.00 -14.11 12.68
CA GLU A 120 -4.41 -13.91 13.03
C GLU A 120 -4.86 -12.45 12.87
N ARG A 121 -3.97 -11.51 13.20
CA ARG A 121 -4.26 -10.07 13.09
C ARG A 121 -4.23 -9.55 11.67
N ARG A 122 -3.31 -10.05 10.83
CA ARG A 122 -2.97 -9.42 9.54
C ARG A 122 -3.53 -10.17 8.33
N VAL A 123 -3.73 -11.48 8.44
CA VAL A 123 -4.20 -12.31 7.32
C VAL A 123 -5.70 -12.59 7.51
N SER A 124 -6.53 -11.92 6.72
CA SER A 124 -8.00 -12.07 6.74
C SER A 124 -8.58 -12.75 5.50
N ASP A 125 -7.74 -13.06 4.50
CA ASP A 125 -8.17 -13.64 3.22
C ASP A 125 -8.51 -15.13 3.35
N GLY A 126 -8.91 -15.80 2.26
CA GLY A 126 -9.16 -17.25 2.24
C GLY A 126 -7.98 -18.12 2.74
N ARG A 127 -6.75 -17.57 2.72
CA ARG A 127 -5.57 -18.17 3.36
C ARG A 127 -5.75 -18.37 4.87
N ALA A 128 -6.44 -17.46 5.56
CA ALA A 128 -6.67 -17.56 6.99
C ALA A 128 -7.35 -18.87 7.38
N LEU A 129 -8.33 -19.32 6.59
CA LEU A 129 -9.03 -20.59 6.80
C LEU A 129 -8.10 -21.80 6.60
N LEU A 130 -7.20 -21.76 5.61
CA LEU A 130 -6.25 -22.84 5.35
C LEU A 130 -5.22 -23.00 6.49
N TRP A 131 -4.77 -21.89 7.06
CA TRP A 131 -3.70 -21.88 8.07
C TRP A 131 -4.20 -21.99 9.51
N LEU A 132 -5.35 -21.40 9.83
CA LEU A 132 -5.94 -21.40 11.18
C LEU A 132 -7.02 -22.47 11.35
N GLY A 133 -7.60 -22.98 10.26
CA GLY A 133 -8.78 -23.85 10.31
C GLY A 133 -10.07 -23.06 10.49
N ALA A 134 -11.22 -23.70 10.25
CA ALA A 134 -12.53 -23.06 10.36
C ALA A 134 -12.84 -22.58 11.78
N ASP A 135 -12.32 -23.29 12.78
CA ASP A 135 -12.43 -23.02 14.21
C ASP A 135 -11.27 -22.17 14.77
N ARG A 136 -10.31 -21.76 13.92
CA ARG A 136 -9.07 -21.06 14.28
C ARG A 136 -8.12 -21.81 15.23
N VAL A 137 -8.40 -23.07 15.51
CA VAL A 137 -7.66 -23.89 16.48
C VAL A 137 -7.14 -25.18 15.85
N SER A 138 -7.90 -25.76 14.90
CA SER A 138 -7.55 -27.00 14.21
C SER A 138 -6.56 -26.83 13.06
N GLY A 139 -6.20 -25.60 12.69
CA GLY A 139 -5.28 -25.34 11.59
C GLY A 139 -3.85 -25.81 11.83
N PRO A 140 -3.04 -25.93 10.76
CA PRO A 140 -1.65 -26.34 10.85
C PRO A 140 -0.81 -25.41 11.74
N LEU A 141 -1.03 -24.10 11.69
CA LEU A 141 -0.25 -23.13 12.47
C LEU A 141 -0.55 -23.23 13.98
N PRO A 142 -1.82 -23.10 14.47
CA PRO A 142 -2.13 -23.27 15.88
C PRO A 142 -1.74 -24.65 16.45
N ARG A 143 -1.82 -25.72 15.64
CA ARG A 143 -1.37 -27.06 16.04
C ARG A 143 0.14 -27.11 16.26
N CYS A 144 0.94 -26.56 15.35
CA CYS A 144 2.39 -26.53 15.52
C CYS A 144 2.81 -25.69 16.74
N VAL A 145 2.15 -24.55 16.96
CA VAL A 145 2.42 -23.67 18.11
C VAL A 145 2.07 -24.37 19.43
N ARG A 146 0.91 -25.02 19.54
CA ARG A 146 0.51 -25.75 20.76
C ARG A 146 1.42 -26.92 21.06
N ARG A 147 1.85 -27.66 20.04
CA ARG A 147 2.85 -28.72 20.18
C ARG A 147 4.17 -28.17 20.69
N LEU A 148 4.70 -27.11 20.06
CA LEU A 148 5.96 -26.48 20.46
C LEU A 148 5.89 -25.90 21.88
N ALA A 149 4.73 -25.38 22.29
CA ALA A 149 4.47 -24.86 23.63
C ALA A 149 4.09 -25.95 24.66
N HIS A 150 4.02 -27.22 24.25
CA HIS A 150 3.58 -28.36 25.07
C HIS A 150 2.18 -28.18 25.72
N VAL A 151 1.27 -27.47 25.05
CA VAL A 151 -0.08 -27.15 25.56
C VAL A 151 -1.10 -28.28 25.29
N ASP A 152 -0.79 -29.21 24.38
CA ASP A 152 -1.69 -30.28 23.94
C ASP A 152 -1.66 -31.57 24.82
N GLU A 153 -0.95 -31.59 25.96
CA GLU A 153 -0.97 -32.76 26.87
C GLU A 153 -1.88 -32.53 28.10
N PRO A 154 -3.15 -32.98 28.04
CA PRO A 154 -3.95 -33.14 29.25
C PRO A 154 -3.48 -34.39 29.99
N GLY A 155 -2.66 -34.22 31.05
CA GLY A 155 -2.51 -35.22 32.10
C GLY A 155 -1.18 -35.98 32.21
N SER A 156 -0.05 -35.45 31.74
CA SER A 156 1.26 -35.96 32.14
C SER A 156 1.62 -35.42 33.54
N GLY A 157 1.86 -36.33 34.49
CA GLY A 157 2.49 -35.99 35.78
C GLY A 157 3.90 -35.43 35.59
N PRO A 158 4.76 -35.37 36.63
CA PRO A 158 6.09 -34.74 36.58
C PRO A 158 7.13 -35.48 35.70
N ALA A 159 6.70 -36.32 34.76
CA ALA A 159 7.54 -36.93 33.76
C ALA A 159 7.53 -36.05 32.50
N ALA A 160 8.71 -35.53 32.14
CA ALA A 160 8.91 -34.72 30.96
C ALA A 160 8.36 -35.42 29.70
N PRO A 161 7.63 -34.72 28.82
CA PRO A 161 7.12 -35.29 27.59
C PRO A 161 8.28 -35.83 26.72
N PRO A 162 8.04 -36.88 25.92
CA PRO A 162 9.07 -37.44 25.05
C PRO A 162 9.60 -36.36 24.10
N PRO A 163 10.91 -36.35 23.80
CA PRO A 163 11.50 -35.40 22.88
C PRO A 163 10.81 -35.50 21.51
N PHE A 164 10.60 -34.35 20.88
CA PHE A 164 10.05 -34.27 19.52
C PHE A 164 10.80 -35.22 18.58
N ASP A 165 10.05 -35.99 17.79
CA ASP A 165 10.62 -36.69 16.65
C ASP A 165 11.20 -35.65 15.67
N ALA A 166 12.42 -35.90 15.16
CA ALA A 166 13.15 -34.95 14.32
C ALA A 166 12.36 -34.53 13.07
N GLY A 167 11.52 -35.42 12.55
CA GLY A 167 10.60 -35.11 11.43
C GLY A 167 9.49 -34.13 11.81
N GLN A 168 8.97 -34.20 13.04
CA GLN A 168 7.90 -33.32 13.52
C GLN A 168 8.39 -31.92 13.83
N ASP A 169 9.61 -31.78 14.38
CA ASP A 169 10.23 -30.47 14.59
C ASP A 169 10.50 -29.75 13.26
N ARG A 170 11.07 -30.47 12.27
CA ARG A 170 11.27 -29.97 10.91
C ARG A 170 9.96 -29.52 10.26
N TYR A 171 8.90 -30.31 10.40
CA TYR A 171 7.57 -29.95 9.93
C TYR A 171 7.06 -28.65 10.59
N CYS A 172 7.11 -28.54 11.92
CA CYS A 172 6.64 -27.35 12.63
C CYS A 172 7.40 -26.09 12.20
N ARG A 173 8.72 -26.17 12.04
CA ARG A 173 9.56 -25.07 11.54
C ARG A 173 9.16 -24.64 10.12
N SER A 174 8.90 -25.59 9.23
CA SER A 174 8.44 -25.29 7.86
C SER A 174 7.07 -24.60 7.83
N VAL A 175 6.14 -25.04 8.69
CA VAL A 175 4.82 -24.42 8.84
C VAL A 175 4.95 -22.99 9.36
N LEU A 176 5.80 -22.76 10.36
CA LEU A 176 6.07 -21.43 10.90
C LEU A 176 6.69 -20.50 9.85
N ARG A 177 7.65 -21.00 9.06
CA ARG A 177 8.23 -20.26 7.94
C ARG A 177 7.16 -19.86 6.93
N GLY A 178 6.33 -20.78 6.46
CA GLY A 178 5.27 -20.47 5.48
C GLY A 178 4.19 -19.52 6.03
N ALA A 179 3.89 -19.59 7.33
CA ALA A 179 3.01 -18.63 7.99
C ALA A 179 3.65 -17.24 8.05
N LEU A 180 4.93 -17.15 8.42
CA LEU A 180 5.68 -15.89 8.44
C LEU A 180 5.79 -15.29 7.04
N ASP A 181 6.06 -16.09 6.00
CA ASP A 181 6.11 -15.63 4.61
C ASP A 181 4.76 -15.03 4.18
N SER A 182 3.64 -15.64 4.59
CA SER A 182 2.30 -15.12 4.33
C SER A 182 2.04 -13.80 5.04
N VAL A 183 2.51 -13.64 6.28
CA VAL A 183 2.43 -12.37 7.03
C VAL A 183 3.27 -11.31 6.34
N ASN A 184 4.51 -11.62 5.98
CA ASN A 184 5.45 -10.71 5.35
C ASN A 184 4.91 -10.20 4.01
N GLN A 185 4.39 -11.09 3.16
CA GLN A 185 3.73 -10.71 1.90
C GLN A 185 2.56 -9.73 2.12
N GLN A 186 1.76 -9.95 3.17
CA GLN A 186 0.63 -9.07 3.47
C GLN A 186 1.08 -7.70 4.00
N VAL A 187 2.13 -7.68 4.81
CA VAL A 187 2.76 -6.46 5.32
C VAL A 187 3.34 -5.65 4.17
N ASP A 188 4.12 -6.30 3.30
CA ASP A 188 4.74 -5.68 2.14
C ASP A 188 3.68 -5.11 1.21
N LYS A 189 2.63 -5.89 0.89
CA LYS A 189 1.51 -5.41 0.07
C LYS A 189 0.87 -4.16 0.66
N THR A 190 0.59 -4.16 1.97
CA THR A 190 -0.05 -3.02 2.65
C THR A 190 0.88 -1.81 2.68
N PHE A 191 2.16 -2.02 2.97
CA PHE A 191 3.17 -0.97 2.96
C PHE A 191 3.33 -0.34 1.57
N TRP A 192 3.35 -1.15 0.51
CA TRP A 192 3.40 -0.69 -0.87
C TRP A 192 2.17 0.13 -1.25
N GLN A 193 0.98 -0.36 -0.91
CA GLN A 193 -0.26 0.37 -1.12
C GLN A 193 -0.20 1.74 -0.44
N LEU A 194 0.26 1.80 0.81
CA LEU A 194 0.40 3.06 1.53
C LEU A 194 1.43 3.98 0.88
N SER A 195 2.61 3.46 0.53
CA SER A 195 3.70 4.23 -0.09
C SER A 195 3.30 4.83 -1.43
N ILE A 196 2.65 4.06 -2.30
CA ILE A 196 2.15 4.52 -3.59
C ILE A 196 1.07 5.58 -3.41
N ASN A 197 0.11 5.35 -2.50
CA ASN A 197 -0.97 6.31 -2.24
C ASN A 197 -0.43 7.65 -1.71
N VAL A 198 0.50 7.60 -0.75
CA VAL A 198 1.15 8.82 -0.22
C VAL A 198 1.95 9.52 -1.30
N SER A 199 2.73 8.78 -2.11
CA SER A 199 3.50 9.35 -3.21
C SER A 199 2.60 10.04 -4.23
N LEU A 200 1.48 9.40 -4.60
CA LEU A 200 0.50 9.98 -5.50
C LEU A 200 -0.09 11.27 -4.95
N GLN A 201 -0.44 11.29 -3.66
CA GLN A 201 -0.96 12.48 -2.98
C GLN A 201 0.06 13.62 -2.99
N VAL A 202 1.34 13.34 -2.72
CA VAL A 202 2.41 14.33 -2.79
C VAL A 202 2.54 14.88 -4.20
N PHE A 203 2.62 14.02 -5.22
CA PHE A 203 2.73 14.47 -6.61
C PHE A 203 1.50 15.23 -7.09
N SER A 204 0.30 14.84 -6.70
CA SER A 204 -0.94 15.58 -6.99
C SER A 204 -0.95 16.95 -6.31
N THR A 205 -0.44 17.06 -5.09
CA THR A 205 -0.30 18.35 -4.38
C THR A 205 0.69 19.26 -5.10
N LEU A 206 1.85 18.72 -5.51
CA LEU A 206 2.85 19.47 -6.29
C LEU A 206 2.30 19.91 -7.64
N LEU A 207 1.53 19.04 -8.32
CA LEU A 207 0.88 19.36 -9.58
C LEU A 207 -0.16 20.48 -9.38
N LEU A 208 -1.00 20.40 -8.34
CA LEU A 208 -1.96 21.45 -8.03
C LEU A 208 -1.29 22.79 -7.76
N LEU A 209 -0.18 22.78 -7.01
CA LEU A 209 0.62 23.98 -6.76
C LEU A 209 1.21 24.55 -8.06
N ALA A 210 1.72 23.69 -8.95
CA ALA A 210 2.23 24.12 -10.24
C ALA A 210 1.12 24.75 -11.11
N VAL A 211 -0.04 24.10 -11.21
CA VAL A 211 -1.21 24.66 -11.92
C VAL A 211 -1.61 26.01 -11.33
N PHE A 212 -1.66 26.13 -9.99
CA PHE A 212 -1.98 27.39 -9.32
C PHE A 212 -0.99 28.50 -9.66
N VAL A 213 0.33 28.23 -9.59
CA VAL A 213 1.36 29.22 -9.92
C VAL A 213 1.27 29.66 -11.37
N VAL A 214 1.09 28.72 -12.31
CA VAL A 214 0.96 29.07 -13.74
C VAL A 214 -0.31 29.89 -13.98
N SER A 215 -1.45 29.49 -13.41
CA SER A 215 -2.70 30.26 -13.49
C SER A 215 -2.53 31.67 -12.93
N PHE A 216 -1.84 31.81 -11.79
CA PHE A 216 -1.60 33.12 -11.18
C PHE A 216 -0.75 34.03 -12.09
N VAL A 217 0.29 33.48 -12.74
CA VAL A 217 1.13 34.25 -13.67
C VAL A 217 0.38 34.64 -14.95
N LEU A 218 -0.53 33.78 -15.41
CA LEU A 218 -1.36 34.05 -16.60
C LEU A 218 -2.52 35.00 -16.33
N LEU A 219 -2.97 35.12 -15.08
CA LEU A 219 -4.07 35.98 -14.69
C LEU A 219 -3.64 37.45 -14.79
N SER A 220 -4.24 38.19 -15.73
CA SER A 220 -4.06 39.63 -15.85
C SER A 220 -5.39 40.39 -15.70
N PRO A 221 -5.41 41.59 -15.10
CA PRO A 221 -6.63 42.38 -14.96
C PRO A 221 -7.32 42.65 -16.31
N ALA A 222 -6.53 42.92 -17.36
CA ALA A 222 -7.04 43.11 -18.71
C ALA A 222 -7.82 41.91 -19.27
N LEU A 223 -7.53 40.69 -18.79
CA LEU A 223 -8.23 39.48 -19.21
C LEU A 223 -9.56 39.30 -18.46
N ILE A 224 -9.65 39.80 -17.23
CA ILE A 224 -10.88 39.82 -16.44
C ILE A 224 -11.84 40.87 -17.00
N ASP A 225 -11.32 42.05 -17.32
CA ASP A 225 -12.13 43.19 -17.78
C ASP A 225 -12.61 43.02 -19.24
N GLY A 226 -11.86 42.28 -20.07
CA GLY A 226 -12.22 41.97 -21.47
C GLY A 226 -13.04 40.69 -21.68
N TRP A 227 -13.46 40.03 -20.61
CA TRP A 227 -14.26 38.81 -20.63
C TRP A 227 -15.76 39.10 -20.80
N PRO A 228 -16.54 38.31 -21.57
CA PRO A 228 -16.17 37.14 -22.39
C PRO A 228 -15.83 37.48 -23.86
N ASP A 229 -15.98 38.74 -24.26
CA ASP A 229 -15.95 39.18 -25.66
C ASP A 229 -14.61 38.91 -26.38
N THR A 230 -13.53 38.78 -25.60
CA THR A 230 -12.22 38.37 -26.10
C THR A 230 -11.82 37.00 -25.54
N LEU A 231 -12.19 35.93 -26.24
CA LEU A 231 -11.64 34.57 -26.00
C LEU A 231 -10.17 34.51 -26.41
N VAL A 232 -9.31 35.12 -25.61
CA VAL A 232 -7.87 35.02 -25.77
C VAL A 232 -7.45 33.59 -25.40
N PRO A 233 -6.46 32.98 -26.08
CA PRO A 233 -5.93 31.65 -25.75
C PRO A 233 -5.62 31.46 -24.26
N ARG A 234 -5.25 32.54 -23.56
CA ARG A 234 -4.99 32.58 -22.11
C ARG A 234 -6.24 32.31 -21.26
N GLY A 235 -7.41 32.80 -21.66
CA GLY A 235 -8.68 32.59 -20.95
C GLY A 235 -9.15 31.13 -21.02
N LEU A 236 -9.11 30.52 -22.21
CA LEU A 236 -9.38 29.09 -22.39
C LEU A 236 -8.43 28.23 -21.54
N LEU A 237 -7.16 28.61 -21.51
CA LEU A 237 -6.13 27.90 -20.74
C LEU A 237 -6.40 27.99 -19.23
N LEU A 238 -6.80 29.16 -18.71
CA LEU A 238 -7.21 29.33 -17.31
C LEU A 238 -8.45 28.50 -16.94
N VAL A 239 -9.45 28.44 -17.81
CA VAL A 239 -10.65 27.59 -17.62
C VAL A 239 -10.26 26.12 -17.60
N GLY A 240 -9.40 25.69 -18.53
CA GLY A 240 -8.86 24.33 -18.56
C GLY A 240 -8.09 23.99 -17.28
N PHE A 241 -7.27 24.91 -16.77
CA PHE A 241 -6.57 24.75 -15.50
C PHE A 241 -7.50 24.71 -14.29
N ALA A 242 -8.57 25.51 -14.28
CA ALA A 242 -9.61 25.44 -13.26
C ALA A 242 -10.26 24.04 -13.25
N GLY A 243 -10.63 23.51 -14.43
CA GLY A 243 -11.12 22.13 -14.56
C GLY A 243 -10.12 21.07 -14.10
N ALA A 244 -8.85 21.17 -14.53
CA ALA A 244 -7.79 20.27 -14.11
C ALA A 244 -7.62 20.30 -12.58
N SER A 245 -7.66 21.48 -11.97
CA SER A 245 -7.55 21.65 -10.52
C SER A 245 -8.68 20.94 -9.76
N GLY A 246 -9.92 21.02 -10.27
CA GLY A 246 -11.05 20.28 -9.71
C GLY A 246 -10.86 18.77 -9.74
N ALA A 247 -10.33 18.23 -10.85
CA ALA A 247 -10.02 16.80 -10.96
C ALA A 247 -8.86 16.38 -10.03
N ILE A 248 -7.83 17.21 -9.88
CA ILE A 248 -6.71 16.95 -8.95
C ILE A 248 -7.21 16.93 -7.50
N VAL A 249 -8.03 17.91 -7.11
CA VAL A 249 -8.63 17.96 -5.77
C VAL A 249 -9.53 16.75 -5.53
N SER A 250 -10.34 16.35 -6.53
CA SER A 250 -11.12 15.12 -6.47
C SER A 250 -10.24 13.91 -6.18
N ASN A 251 -9.13 13.76 -6.90
CA ASN A 251 -8.17 12.67 -6.73
C ASN A 251 -7.57 12.64 -5.31
N MET A 252 -7.22 13.81 -4.76
CA MET A 252 -6.70 13.92 -3.39
C MET A 252 -7.74 13.55 -2.32
N LEU A 253 -9.02 13.82 -2.57
CA LEU A 253 -10.12 13.53 -1.64
C LEU A 253 -10.68 12.11 -1.79
N SER A 254 -10.65 11.55 -3.00
CA SER A 254 -11.02 10.15 -3.25
C SER A 254 -9.92 9.24 -2.71
N LYS A 255 -10.10 8.74 -1.49
CA LYS A 255 -9.32 7.63 -0.96
C LYS A 255 -9.72 6.33 -1.66
N GLU A 256 -9.30 6.15 -2.92
CA GLU A 256 -9.40 4.85 -3.56
C GLU A 256 -8.41 3.90 -2.88
N ARG A 257 -8.96 2.85 -2.25
CA ARG A 257 -8.14 1.79 -1.65
C ARG A 257 -7.57 0.97 -2.80
N PHE A 258 -6.33 1.29 -3.18
CA PHE A 258 -5.58 0.55 -4.18
C PHE A 258 -5.51 -0.95 -3.82
N VAL A 259 -6.18 -1.79 -4.60
CA VAL A 259 -6.02 -3.26 -4.56
C VAL A 259 -5.31 -3.68 -5.84
N VAL A 260 -3.99 -3.46 -5.91
CA VAL A 260 -3.22 -4.03 -7.01
C VAL A 260 -2.10 -4.87 -6.45
N ALA A 261 -2.13 -6.12 -6.85
CA ALA A 261 -1.01 -7.02 -6.85
C ALA A 261 0.10 -6.42 -7.72
N THR A 262 1.25 -6.13 -7.13
CA THR A 262 2.58 -6.16 -7.77
C THR A 262 2.55 -6.07 -9.30
N GLY A 263 2.43 -4.86 -9.85
CA GLY A 263 2.32 -4.61 -11.29
C GLY A 263 2.82 -3.21 -11.68
N ALA A 264 2.71 -2.86 -12.98
CA ALA A 264 3.28 -1.66 -13.60
C ALA A 264 2.75 -0.32 -13.00
N THR A 265 3.35 0.10 -11.89
CA THR A 265 3.03 1.33 -11.13
C THR A 265 3.04 2.58 -11.99
N SER A 266 3.87 2.64 -13.04
CA SER A 266 3.96 3.78 -13.96
C SER A 266 2.64 4.10 -14.66
N ARG A 267 1.86 3.09 -15.05
CA ARG A 267 0.55 3.29 -15.70
C ARG A 267 -0.44 3.94 -14.75
N PHE A 268 -0.39 3.56 -13.48
CA PHE A 268 -1.23 4.11 -12.44
C PHE A 268 -0.91 5.58 -12.15
N PHE A 269 0.39 5.93 -12.06
CA PHE A 269 0.83 7.31 -11.94
C PHE A 269 0.42 8.14 -13.17
N ALA A 270 0.62 7.63 -14.38
CA ALA A 270 0.22 8.34 -15.60
C ALA A 270 -1.30 8.61 -15.63
N TYR A 271 -2.11 7.63 -15.24
CA TYR A 271 -3.55 7.80 -15.19
C TYR A 271 -3.98 8.90 -14.20
N HIS A 272 -3.46 8.87 -12.97
CA HIS A 272 -3.88 9.81 -11.93
C HIS A 272 -3.25 11.21 -12.06
N LEU A 273 -2.02 11.31 -12.54
CA LEU A 273 -1.31 12.59 -12.65
C LEU A 273 -1.50 13.29 -13.99
N LEU A 274 -1.90 12.58 -15.05
CA LEU A 274 -2.05 13.15 -16.39
C LEU A 274 -3.48 12.99 -16.92
N VAL A 275 -3.99 11.77 -16.98
CA VAL A 275 -5.28 11.48 -17.63
C VAL A 275 -6.44 12.14 -16.89
N LYS A 276 -6.53 11.98 -15.56
CA LYS A 276 -7.58 12.60 -14.74
C LYS A 276 -7.60 14.15 -14.86
N PRO A 277 -6.47 14.86 -14.67
CA PRO A 277 -6.43 16.32 -14.88
C PRO A 277 -6.82 16.77 -16.29
N VAL A 278 -6.38 16.05 -17.34
CA VAL A 278 -6.74 16.36 -18.74
C VAL A 278 -8.24 16.24 -18.98
N LEU A 279 -8.86 15.19 -18.43
CA LEU A 279 -10.33 15.01 -18.49
C LEU A 279 -11.07 16.12 -17.74
N GLY A 280 -10.55 16.54 -16.59
CA GLY A 280 -11.10 17.68 -15.85
C GLY A 280 -11.03 18.98 -16.65
N ALA A 281 -9.90 19.24 -17.31
CA ALA A 281 -9.74 20.40 -18.19
C ALA A 281 -10.72 20.36 -19.36
N PHE A 282 -10.86 19.19 -20.01
CA PHE A 282 -11.82 18.99 -21.10
C PHE A 282 -13.27 19.25 -20.64
N ALA A 283 -13.66 18.73 -19.47
CA ALA A 283 -15.00 18.94 -18.93
C ALA A 283 -15.31 20.42 -18.67
N ALA A 284 -14.34 21.17 -18.13
CA ALA A 284 -14.46 22.61 -17.93
C ALA A 284 -14.61 23.39 -19.24
N LEU A 285 -13.83 23.03 -20.27
CA LEU A 285 -13.93 23.65 -21.60
C LEU A 285 -15.28 23.35 -22.26
N MET A 286 -15.78 22.11 -22.14
CA MET A 286 -17.12 21.75 -22.63
C MET A 286 -18.22 22.54 -21.91
N LEU A 287 -18.09 22.72 -20.59
CA LEU A 287 -19.02 23.56 -19.82
C LEU A 287 -18.99 25.00 -20.35
N LEU A 288 -17.82 25.56 -20.63
CA LEU A 288 -17.70 26.90 -21.20
C LEU A 288 -18.35 27.00 -22.59
N PHE A 289 -18.17 26.02 -23.47
CA PHE A 289 -18.83 26.05 -24.78
C PHE A 289 -20.36 25.92 -24.69
N LEU A 290 -20.85 25.15 -23.72
CA LEU A 290 -22.29 25.05 -23.44
C LEU A 290 -22.86 26.39 -22.95
N GLU A 291 -22.11 27.12 -22.11
CA GLU A 291 -22.48 28.45 -21.66
C GLU A 291 -22.58 29.44 -22.82
N GLN A 292 -21.53 29.48 -23.67
CA GLN A 292 -21.49 30.38 -24.83
C GLN A 292 -22.59 30.09 -25.85
N SER A 293 -22.97 28.83 -26.00
CA SER A 293 -24.08 28.44 -26.88
C SER A 293 -25.46 28.85 -26.35
N ARG A 294 -25.57 29.29 -25.08
CA ARG A 294 -26.84 29.63 -24.38
C ARG A 294 -27.92 28.54 -24.47
N MET A 295 -27.53 27.27 -24.70
CA MET A 295 -28.48 26.17 -24.91
C MET A 295 -29.04 25.61 -23.61
N LEU A 296 -28.22 25.55 -22.54
CA LEU A 296 -28.59 24.89 -21.28
C LEU A 296 -28.57 25.84 -20.09
N PHE A 297 -27.54 26.68 -19.98
CA PHE A 297 -27.40 27.65 -18.91
C PHE A 297 -26.74 28.93 -19.41
N SER A 298 -27.05 30.06 -18.79
CA SER A 298 -26.36 31.34 -18.99
C SER A 298 -26.04 32.01 -17.65
N VAL A 299 -24.91 32.73 -17.62
CA VAL A 299 -24.47 33.50 -16.44
C VAL A 299 -24.48 34.98 -16.82
N ASP A 300 -25.57 35.66 -16.46
CA ASP A 300 -25.83 37.03 -16.90
C ASP A 300 -25.61 38.03 -15.76
N THR A 301 -25.28 39.28 -16.13
CA THR A 301 -25.17 40.36 -15.15
C THR A 301 -26.55 40.96 -14.86
N GLN A 302 -26.73 41.47 -13.64
CA GLN A 302 -27.98 42.09 -13.20
C GLN A 302 -28.43 43.27 -14.10
N ALA A 303 -27.50 43.92 -14.79
CA ALA A 303 -27.78 44.99 -15.75
C ALA A 303 -28.26 44.48 -17.12
N GLY A 304 -27.79 43.31 -17.59
CA GLY A 304 -28.19 42.70 -18.86
C GLY A 304 -29.62 42.14 -18.86
N ASN A 305 -30.12 41.73 -17.69
CA ASN A 305 -31.49 41.23 -17.53
C ASN A 305 -32.58 42.31 -17.57
N MET A 306 -32.23 43.60 -17.50
CA MET A 306 -33.21 44.68 -17.63
C MET A 306 -33.54 45.02 -19.09
N THR A 307 -32.72 44.57 -20.04
CA THR A 307 -32.94 44.76 -21.48
C THR A 307 -33.59 43.51 -22.10
N GLY A 308 -34.82 43.19 -21.70
CA GLY A 308 -35.86 42.51 -22.50
C GLY A 308 -35.57 41.21 -23.28
N ASP A 309 -34.38 40.64 -23.26
CA ASP A 309 -34.04 39.42 -23.99
C ASP A 309 -34.42 38.22 -23.13
N THR A 310 -35.52 37.57 -23.51
CA THR A 310 -35.92 36.26 -22.99
C THR A 310 -34.90 35.23 -23.43
N SER A 311 -33.79 35.14 -22.68
CA SER A 311 -32.73 34.16 -22.92
C SER A 311 -33.29 32.74 -22.72
N SER A 312 -33.17 31.90 -23.76
CA SER A 312 -33.78 30.57 -23.86
C SER A 312 -33.11 29.49 -23.01
N ALA A 313 -32.11 29.86 -22.20
CA ALA A 313 -31.43 28.93 -21.31
C ALA A 313 -32.37 28.43 -20.20
N ILE A 314 -32.21 27.18 -19.79
CA ILE A 314 -33.06 26.53 -18.78
C ILE A 314 -32.66 27.00 -17.37
N LEU A 315 -31.38 27.28 -17.16
CA LEU A 315 -30.81 27.76 -15.89
C LEU A 315 -30.17 29.14 -16.05
N HIS A 316 -30.67 30.11 -15.29
CA HIS A 316 -30.20 31.50 -15.28
C HIS A 316 -29.51 31.82 -13.96
N ILE A 317 -28.22 32.15 -14.00
CA ILE A 317 -27.46 32.61 -12.83
C ILE A 317 -27.19 34.10 -12.98
N VAL A 318 -27.80 34.92 -12.11
CA VAL A 318 -27.67 36.37 -12.16
C VAL A 318 -26.59 36.83 -11.18
N VAL A 319 -25.63 37.62 -11.66
CA VAL A 319 -24.48 38.08 -10.85
C VAL A 319 -24.34 39.61 -10.92
N SER A 320 -23.78 40.22 -9.87
CA SER A 320 -23.75 41.68 -9.67
C SER A 320 -22.85 42.45 -10.64
N GLY A 321 -21.89 41.79 -11.32
CA GLY A 321 -20.97 42.48 -12.23
C GLY A 321 -20.11 41.54 -13.08
N PRO A 322 -19.38 42.06 -14.08
CA PRO A 322 -18.64 41.27 -15.07
C PRO A 322 -17.50 40.45 -14.46
N GLN A 323 -16.79 41.01 -13.47
CA GLN A 323 -15.76 40.26 -12.73
C GLN A 323 -16.35 39.06 -11.99
N ALA A 324 -17.56 39.21 -11.46
CA ALA A 324 -18.23 38.14 -10.74
C ALA A 324 -18.72 37.03 -11.69
N VAL A 325 -19.05 37.34 -12.95
CA VAL A 325 -19.31 36.33 -13.99
C VAL A 325 -18.06 35.47 -14.22
N PHE A 326 -16.89 36.09 -14.40
CA PHE A 326 -15.62 35.38 -14.58
C PHE A 326 -15.35 34.40 -13.43
N PHE A 327 -15.43 34.87 -12.17
CA PHE A 327 -15.18 34.01 -11.01
C PHE A 327 -16.23 32.90 -10.85
N THR A 328 -17.49 33.17 -11.21
CA THR A 328 -18.55 32.16 -11.20
C THR A 328 -18.27 31.06 -12.21
N LEU A 329 -17.82 31.42 -13.41
CA LEU A 329 -17.44 30.45 -14.45
C LEU A 329 -16.20 29.63 -14.06
N MET A 330 -15.20 30.26 -13.41
CA MET A 330 -14.06 29.51 -12.87
C MET A 330 -14.51 28.52 -11.79
N ALA A 331 -15.42 28.92 -10.90
CA ALA A 331 -15.96 28.02 -9.88
C ALA A 331 -16.73 26.85 -10.51
N LEU A 332 -17.57 27.12 -11.52
CA LEU A 332 -18.27 26.08 -12.28
C LEU A 332 -17.30 25.15 -13.02
N ALA A 333 -16.21 25.68 -13.58
CA ALA A 333 -15.16 24.89 -14.21
C ALA A 333 -14.48 23.92 -13.23
N VAL A 334 -14.16 24.39 -12.01
CA VAL A 334 -13.64 23.52 -10.93
C VAL A 334 -14.64 22.42 -10.59
N VAL A 335 -15.92 22.76 -10.43
CA VAL A 335 -16.99 21.78 -10.12
C VAL A 335 -17.18 20.77 -11.26
N ALA A 336 -17.11 21.22 -12.51
CA ALA A 336 -17.17 20.34 -13.68
C ALA A 336 -15.99 19.38 -13.72
N GLY A 337 -14.77 19.88 -13.47
CA GLY A 337 -13.58 19.05 -13.40
C GLY A 337 -13.65 17.99 -12.30
N TRP A 338 -14.15 18.35 -11.12
CA TRP A 338 -14.38 17.41 -10.02
C TRP A 338 -15.44 16.36 -10.40
N SER A 339 -16.60 16.79 -10.91
CA SER A 339 -17.69 15.87 -11.25
C SER A 339 -17.33 14.89 -12.37
N ALA A 340 -16.55 15.32 -13.36
CA ALA A 340 -16.04 14.48 -14.44
C ALA A 340 -15.19 13.31 -13.90
N ASP A 341 -14.30 13.57 -12.96
CA ASP A 341 -13.49 12.53 -12.32
C ASP A 341 -14.37 11.50 -11.57
N LYS A 342 -15.40 11.96 -10.84
CA LYS A 342 -16.32 11.06 -10.12
C LYS A 342 -17.15 10.18 -11.05
N LEU A 343 -17.67 10.75 -12.13
CA LEU A 343 -18.45 10.00 -13.13
C LEU A 343 -17.57 8.96 -13.83
N LEU A 344 -16.37 9.34 -14.26
CA LEU A 344 -15.45 8.45 -14.96
C LEU A 344 -14.89 7.35 -14.07
N SER A 345 -14.56 7.66 -12.81
CA SER A 345 -14.11 6.64 -11.85
C SER A 345 -15.19 5.56 -11.66
N SER A 346 -16.48 5.93 -11.56
CA SER A 346 -17.58 4.96 -11.48
C SER A 346 -17.73 4.07 -12.72
N ILE A 347 -17.52 4.64 -13.92
CA ILE A 347 -17.57 3.88 -15.18
C ILE A 347 -16.37 2.95 -15.29
N MET A 348 -15.18 3.45 -14.96
CA MET A 348 -13.94 2.70 -15.03
C MET A 348 -13.92 1.55 -14.03
N ASP A 349 -14.40 1.74 -12.80
CA ASP A 349 -14.54 0.67 -11.80
C ASP A 349 -15.47 -0.44 -12.30
N LYS A 350 -16.56 -0.10 -12.98
CA LYS A 350 -17.46 -1.08 -13.61
C LYS A 350 -16.78 -1.82 -14.75
N VAL A 351 -15.97 -1.14 -15.56
CA VAL A 351 -15.25 -1.76 -16.69
C VAL A 351 -14.11 -2.66 -16.18
N LEU A 352 -13.27 -2.16 -15.27
CA LEU A 352 -12.20 -2.94 -14.65
C LEU A 352 -12.77 -4.11 -13.84
N GLY A 353 -13.86 -3.92 -13.09
CA GLY A 353 -14.52 -5.01 -12.38
C GLY A 353 -15.02 -6.11 -13.33
N ARG A 354 -15.52 -5.73 -14.51
CA ARG A 354 -15.92 -6.70 -15.55
C ARG A 354 -14.72 -7.38 -16.21
N LEU A 355 -13.66 -6.64 -16.52
CA LEU A 355 -12.44 -7.19 -17.15
C LEU A 355 -11.66 -8.10 -16.19
N LEU A 356 -11.54 -7.71 -14.93
CA LEU A 356 -10.88 -8.51 -13.89
C LEU A 356 -11.72 -9.73 -13.52
N GLY A 357 -13.05 -9.58 -13.37
CA GLY A 357 -13.96 -10.70 -13.15
C GLY A 357 -14.06 -11.68 -14.34
N GLN A 358 -13.71 -11.24 -15.55
CA GLN A 358 -13.50 -12.12 -16.70
C GLN A 358 -12.12 -12.78 -16.69
N SER A 359 -11.07 -12.10 -16.20
CA SER A 359 -9.71 -12.65 -16.08
C SER A 359 -9.54 -13.69 -14.96
N GLU A 360 -10.27 -13.54 -13.85
CA GLU A 360 -10.28 -14.54 -12.76
C GLU A 360 -10.98 -15.85 -13.15
N LYS A 361 -11.74 -15.88 -14.25
CA LYS A 361 -12.36 -17.11 -14.76
C LYS A 361 -11.42 -17.99 -15.60
N VAL A 362 -10.16 -17.61 -15.80
CA VAL A 362 -9.23 -18.31 -16.72
C VAL A 362 -8.16 -19.16 -16.01
N LEU A 363 -8.14 -19.22 -14.69
CA LEU A 363 -7.22 -20.13 -13.99
C LEU A 363 -7.99 -21.11 -13.10
N PRO A 364 -8.27 -22.35 -13.56
CA PRO A 364 -8.61 -23.41 -12.63
C PRO A 364 -7.44 -23.59 -11.66
N PRO A 365 -7.69 -23.78 -10.35
CA PRO A 365 -6.62 -24.13 -9.42
C PRO A 365 -5.95 -25.41 -9.92
N SER A 366 -4.63 -25.37 -10.12
CA SER A 366 -3.82 -26.55 -10.30
C SER A 366 -4.11 -27.48 -9.13
N ARG A 367 -4.78 -28.61 -9.42
CA ARG A 367 -4.98 -29.69 -8.45
C ARG A 367 -3.62 -30.02 -7.83
N PRO A 368 -3.50 -30.10 -6.49
CA PRO A 368 -2.33 -30.69 -5.90
C PRO A 368 -2.23 -32.14 -6.40
N VAL A 369 -1.12 -32.45 -7.08
CA VAL A 369 -0.70 -33.81 -7.37
C VAL A 369 -0.52 -34.50 -6.02
N GLY A 370 -1.29 -35.57 -5.75
CA GLY A 370 -1.02 -36.43 -4.59
C GLY A 370 -2.19 -36.88 -3.72
N THR A 371 -3.43 -36.91 -4.19
CA THR A 371 -4.49 -37.69 -3.50
C THR A 371 -4.79 -38.96 -4.30
N PRO A 372 -4.41 -40.16 -3.84
CA PRO A 372 -4.88 -41.40 -4.45
C PRO A 372 -6.39 -41.52 -4.25
N ALA A 373 -7.08 -41.98 -5.30
CA ALA A 373 -8.53 -42.14 -5.31
C ALA A 373 -8.98 -43.10 -4.20
N PRO A 374 -10.14 -42.85 -3.55
CA PRO A 374 -10.71 -43.81 -2.61
C PRO A 374 -11.09 -45.10 -3.35
N PRO A 375 -10.87 -46.29 -2.74
CA PRO A 375 -11.18 -47.55 -3.39
C PRO A 375 -12.69 -47.69 -3.65
N PRO A 376 -13.08 -48.35 -4.75
CA PRO A 376 -14.48 -48.55 -5.10
C PRO A 376 -15.19 -49.33 -3.99
N LYS A 377 -16.33 -48.79 -3.53
CA LYS A 377 -17.23 -49.49 -2.62
C LYS A 377 -17.63 -50.81 -3.26
N GLY A 378 -17.27 -51.92 -2.61
CA GLY A 378 -17.61 -53.26 -3.04
C GLY A 378 -19.11 -53.41 -3.21
N ALA A 379 -19.51 -54.04 -4.31
CA ALA A 379 -20.85 -54.51 -4.52
C ALA A 379 -21.22 -55.53 -3.44
N VAL A 380 -22.36 -55.33 -2.79
CA VAL A 380 -23.01 -56.32 -1.94
C VAL A 380 -23.67 -57.34 -2.88
N PRO A 381 -23.32 -58.64 -2.85
CA PRO A 381 -24.07 -59.67 -3.57
C PRO A 381 -25.32 -60.09 -2.78
N PRO A 382 -26.34 -60.66 -3.47
CA PRO A 382 -27.68 -60.93 -2.93
C PRO A 382 -27.72 -61.98 -1.81
#